data_AF-A0A8C4Q707-F1
#
_entry.id   AF-A0A8C4Q707-F1
#
_cell.length_a   1.000
_cell.length_b   1.000
_cell.length_c   1.000
_cell.angle_alpha   90.00
_cell.angle_beta   90.00
_cell.angle_gamma   90.00
#
_symmetry.space_group_name_H-M   'P 1'
#
loop_
_entity.id
_entity.type
_entity.pdbx_description
1 polymer ?
#
loop_
_entity_poly.entity_id
_entity_poly.type
_entity_poly.pdbx_seq_one_letter_code
_entity_poly.pdbx_strand_id
1 'polypeptide(L)'
;MALRRKGRSPAFFSHEFFIQNHVDMMSVLIACFLLAFMFETTANGALMFLTVQHNITIPPEEEGEESMTVYEYGARDCATVFFYTTVAIVLHGMVQEHILDRINRRLHLSKAKHGKFNESGQLVIFFLLLFLGGVYILAFVRHPLQYQHKSFVAKLMYFIDPLLRLKLTALSLYLQKRQKFPTCSVILTRLGFILFVVHYFVELIFHVCRIFFLIDEDYQRGFDVWAVLFVLGRLMTLTMSVLTIGFGLARSDNRRLDIATGNFNILPIRVCCLAVVCLGQAWMMWKFINFQLRRWREYILWHANKKKQLAPRPKRELGM
;
A
#
# COMPACT_ATOMS: atom_id res chain seq x y z
N MET A 1 21.27 42.74 3.30
CA MET A 1 21.33 41.61 4.27
C MET A 1 19.98 41.50 4.96
N ALA A 2 19.16 40.51 4.59
CA ALA A 2 17.88 40.29 5.25
C ALA A 2 18.11 39.59 6.60
N LEU A 3 17.69 40.23 7.69
CA LEU A 3 17.70 39.67 9.05
C LEU A 3 16.94 38.35 9.07
N ARG A 4 17.68 37.24 9.22
CA ARG A 4 17.15 35.91 9.51
C ARG A 4 16.45 35.98 10.87
N ARG A 5 15.12 36.11 10.87
CA ARG A 5 14.29 36.01 12.08
C ARG A 5 14.66 34.70 12.80
N LYS A 6 15.18 34.83 14.02
CA LYS A 6 15.43 33.72 14.94
C LYS A 6 14.07 33.06 15.22
N GLY A 7 13.89 31.82 14.79
CA GLY A 7 12.62 31.11 14.89
C GLY A 7 12.17 31.04 16.36
N ARG A 8 11.06 31.69 16.70
CA ARG A 8 10.39 31.46 17.98
C ARG A 8 9.79 30.06 17.94
N SER A 9 9.87 29.34 19.06
CA SER A 9 9.12 28.10 19.21
C SER A 9 7.64 28.38 18.94
N PRO A 10 6.95 27.51 18.17
CA PRO A 10 5.54 27.69 17.89
C PRO A 10 4.74 27.63 19.21
N ALA A 11 3.64 28.38 19.27
CA ALA A 11 2.78 28.38 20.46
C ALA A 11 2.21 26.97 20.73
N PHE A 12 2.07 26.58 22.01
CA PHE A 12 1.72 25.22 22.45
C PHE A 12 0.43 24.61 21.87
N PHE A 13 -0.50 25.41 21.35
CA PHE A 13 -1.73 24.94 20.69
C PHE A 13 -1.82 25.34 19.21
N SER A 14 -0.72 25.80 18.63
CA SER A 14 -0.67 26.09 17.20
C SER A 14 -0.60 24.81 16.38
N HIS A 15 -1.18 24.85 15.19
CA HIS A 15 -1.07 23.77 14.20
C HIS A 15 0.39 23.39 13.92
N GLU A 16 1.29 24.37 13.92
CA GLU A 16 2.73 24.15 13.69
C GLU A 16 3.39 23.38 14.84
N PHE A 17 2.99 23.63 16.10
CA PHE A 17 3.46 22.86 17.25
C PHE A 17 3.06 21.39 17.17
N PHE A 18 1.81 21.10 16.81
CA PHE A 18 1.34 19.72 16.65
C PHE A 18 2.09 19.00 15.54
N ILE A 19 2.32 19.64 14.38
CA ILE A 19 3.07 19.03 13.28
C ILE A 19 4.51 18.73 13.70
N GLN A 20 5.18 19.63 14.41
CA GLN A 20 6.57 19.42 14.79
C GLN A 20 6.74 18.34 15.86
N ASN A 21 5.80 18.19 16.78
CA ASN A 21 5.91 17.29 17.93
C ASN A 21 4.99 16.05 17.83
N HIS A 22 4.41 15.78 16.66
CA HIS A 22 3.44 14.69 16.50
C HIS A 22 4.00 13.32 16.89
N VAL A 23 5.27 13.06 16.59
CA VAL A 23 5.94 11.79 16.95
C VAL A 23 6.08 11.65 18.46
N ASP A 24 6.56 12.70 19.15
CA ASP A 24 6.74 12.68 20.59
C ASP A 24 5.41 12.55 21.34
N MET A 25 4.38 13.30 20.90
CA MET A 25 3.04 13.21 21.48
C MET A 25 2.47 11.79 21.33
N MET A 26 2.58 11.19 20.14
CA MET A 26 2.11 9.83 19.89
C MET A 26 2.95 8.78 20.64
N SER A 27 4.24 9.04 20.83
CA SER A 27 5.13 8.16 21.61
C SER A 27 4.78 8.18 23.10
N VAL A 28 4.43 9.34 23.67
CA VAL A 28 3.90 9.43 25.03
C VAL A 28 2.59 8.65 25.16
N LEU A 29 1.68 8.77 24.18
CA LEU A 29 0.44 7.96 24.17
C LEU A 29 0.74 6.46 24.16
N ILE A 30 1.69 5.99 23.35
CA ILE A 30 2.11 4.58 23.34
C ILE A 30 2.71 4.19 24.70
N ALA A 31 3.54 5.03 25.30
CA ALA A 31 4.11 4.77 26.63
C ALA A 31 3.02 4.64 27.70
N CYS A 32 1.95 5.44 27.64
CA CYS A 32 0.79 5.29 28.50
C CYS A 32 0.08 3.94 28.30
N PHE A 33 -0.08 3.48 27.05
CA PHE A 33 -0.64 2.14 26.77
C PHE A 33 0.26 1.03 27.32
N LEU A 34 1.57 1.12 27.11
CA LEU A 34 2.54 0.15 27.64
C LEU A 34 2.52 0.11 29.17
N LEU A 35 2.44 1.26 29.83
CA LEU A 35 2.29 1.35 31.27
C LEU A 35 0.97 0.71 31.75
N ALA A 36 -0.13 0.94 31.03
CA ALA A 36 -1.42 0.32 31.32
C ALA A 36 -1.39 -1.21 31.18
N PHE A 37 -0.49 -1.77 30.37
CA PHE A 37 -0.27 -3.22 30.32
C PHE A 37 0.49 -3.78 31.52
N MET A 38 1.27 -2.97 32.23
CA MET A 38 2.09 -3.43 33.36
C MET A 38 1.27 -3.71 34.62
N PHE A 39 0.08 -3.12 34.75
CA PHE A 39 -0.79 -3.34 35.90
C PHE A 39 -1.94 -4.28 35.55
N GLU A 40 -2.12 -5.33 36.36
CA GLU A 40 -3.14 -6.37 36.16
C GLU A 40 -4.57 -5.79 36.05
N THR A 41 -4.88 -4.75 36.83
CA THR A 41 -6.20 -4.11 36.82
C THR A 41 -6.50 -3.34 35.53
N THR A 42 -5.50 -2.73 34.91
CA THR A 42 -5.65 -1.97 33.66
C THR A 42 -5.36 -2.80 32.41
N ALA A 43 -4.67 -3.94 32.56
CA ALA A 43 -4.25 -4.81 31.46
C ALA A 43 -5.45 -5.31 30.64
N ASN A 44 -6.57 -5.66 31.28
CA ASN A 44 -7.78 -6.11 30.58
C ASN A 44 -8.36 -5.02 29.65
N GLY A 45 -8.29 -3.75 30.07
CA GLY A 45 -8.70 -2.61 29.24
C GLY A 45 -7.69 -2.31 28.13
N ALA A 46 -6.39 -2.39 28.42
CA ALA A 46 -5.33 -2.17 27.44
C ALA A 46 -5.32 -3.25 26.34
N LEU A 47 -5.63 -4.51 26.69
CA LEU A 47 -5.70 -5.63 25.76
C LEU A 47 -6.71 -5.38 24.62
N MET A 48 -7.76 -4.60 24.89
CA MET A 48 -8.74 -4.16 23.90
C MET A 48 -8.10 -3.44 22.69
N PHE A 49 -7.02 -2.70 22.93
CA PHE A 49 -6.30 -1.92 21.92
C PHE A 49 -5.28 -2.75 21.13
N LEU A 50 -4.86 -3.92 21.64
CA LEU A 50 -3.82 -4.73 21.02
C LEU A 50 -4.37 -5.96 20.30
N THR A 51 -5.37 -6.64 20.88
CA THR A 51 -5.90 -7.89 20.33
C THR A 51 -7.13 -7.64 19.48
N VAL A 52 -7.47 -8.60 18.61
CA VAL A 52 -8.74 -8.57 17.88
C VAL A 52 -9.84 -9.01 18.84
N GLN A 53 -10.94 -8.27 18.90
CA GLN A 53 -11.91 -8.39 19.98
C GLN A 53 -13.03 -9.40 19.72
N HIS A 54 -13.27 -9.76 18.46
CA HIS A 54 -14.43 -10.56 18.07
C HIS A 54 -14.00 -11.93 17.54
N ASN A 55 -13.52 -12.81 18.41
CA ASN A 55 -13.20 -14.20 18.05
C ASN A 55 -14.45 -15.09 18.14
N ILE A 56 -14.69 -15.87 17.08
CA ILE A 56 -15.68 -16.95 17.03
C ILE A 56 -14.91 -18.25 16.87
N THR A 57 -15.03 -19.14 17.85
CA THR A 57 -14.48 -20.49 17.75
C THR A 57 -15.55 -21.39 17.15
N ILE A 58 -15.31 -21.87 15.94
CA ILE A 58 -16.16 -22.85 15.27
C ILE A 58 -15.73 -24.23 15.79
N PRO A 59 -16.63 -24.98 16.45
CA PRO A 59 -16.32 -26.34 16.89
C PRO A 59 -16.05 -27.23 15.68
N PRO A 60 -15.14 -28.22 15.80
CA PRO A 60 -14.79 -29.11 14.69
C PRO A 60 -16.02 -29.90 14.23
N GLU A 61 -16.19 -30.03 12.90
CA GLU A 61 -17.28 -30.80 12.30
C GLU A 61 -16.99 -32.32 12.31
N GLU A 62 -15.71 -32.72 12.37
CA GLU A 62 -15.26 -34.11 12.42
C GLU A 62 -14.30 -34.38 13.61
N GLU A 63 -14.35 -35.61 14.16
CA GLU A 63 -13.41 -36.06 15.21
C GLU A 63 -11.98 -36.15 14.63
N GLY A 64 -11.13 -35.18 15.01
CA GLY A 64 -9.74 -35.09 14.56
C GLY A 64 -9.35 -33.74 13.97
N GLU A 65 -10.30 -32.84 13.72
CA GLU A 65 -10.03 -31.46 13.29
C GLU A 65 -9.81 -30.51 14.48
N GLU A 66 -8.86 -29.58 14.34
CA GLU A 66 -8.65 -28.52 15.32
C GLU A 66 -9.76 -27.45 15.21
N SER A 67 -10.26 -26.99 16.37
CA SER A 67 -11.24 -25.91 16.44
C SER A 67 -10.76 -24.65 15.68
N MET A 68 -11.60 -24.13 14.78
CA MET A 68 -11.24 -23.00 13.93
C MET A 68 -11.66 -21.68 14.58
N THR A 69 -10.70 -20.88 15.03
CA THR A 69 -10.97 -19.50 15.49
C THR A 69 -11.01 -18.54 14.31
N VAL A 70 -12.19 -18.02 13.99
CA VAL A 70 -12.45 -16.96 13.00
C VAL A 70 -12.63 -15.63 13.73
N TYR A 71 -12.38 -14.51 13.06
CA TYR A 71 -12.61 -13.19 13.66
C TYR A 71 -13.61 -12.37 12.84
N GLU A 72 -14.51 -11.71 13.55
CA GLU A 72 -15.47 -10.76 12.97
C GLU A 72 -15.03 -9.31 13.19
N TYR A 73 -15.77 -8.39 12.59
CA TYR A 73 -15.61 -6.96 12.80
C TYR A 73 -16.68 -6.46 13.77
N GLY A 74 -16.32 -5.53 14.65
CA GLY A 74 -17.27 -4.87 15.53
C GLY A 74 -16.76 -3.53 16.05
N ALA A 75 -17.62 -2.80 16.78
CA ALA A 75 -17.31 -1.45 17.24
C ALA A 75 -16.08 -1.38 18.17
N ARG A 76 -15.76 -2.49 18.85
CA ARG A 76 -14.58 -2.59 19.71
C ARG A 76 -13.26 -2.59 18.94
N ASP A 77 -13.28 -2.94 17.65
CA ASP A 77 -12.06 -2.90 16.82
C ASP A 77 -11.62 -1.45 16.54
N CYS A 78 -12.48 -0.44 16.76
CA CYS A 78 -12.11 0.98 16.68
C CYS A 78 -10.96 1.34 17.63
N ALA A 79 -10.92 0.72 18.82
CA ALA A 79 -9.82 0.91 19.76
C ALA A 79 -8.51 0.35 19.19
N THR A 80 -8.58 -0.86 18.62
CA THR A 80 -7.46 -1.52 17.94
C THR A 80 -6.96 -0.72 16.73
N VAL A 81 -7.88 -0.18 15.92
CA VAL A 81 -7.58 0.71 14.77
C VAL A 81 -6.81 1.94 15.24
N PHE A 82 -7.32 2.59 16.28
CA PHE A 82 -6.72 3.79 16.84
C PHE A 82 -5.29 3.51 17.29
N PHE A 83 -5.08 2.47 18.10
CA PHE A 83 -3.77 2.10 18.60
C PHE A 83 -2.77 1.79 17.48
N TYR A 84 -3.15 0.97 16.51
CA TYR A 84 -2.24 0.67 15.39
C TYR A 84 -1.98 1.87 14.48
N THR A 85 -2.92 2.80 14.37
CA THR A 85 -2.71 4.07 13.65
C THR A 85 -1.68 4.93 14.39
N THR A 86 -1.78 5.02 15.73
CA THR A 86 -0.78 5.70 16.57
C THR A 86 0.61 5.08 16.39
N VAL A 87 0.71 3.75 16.45
CA VAL A 87 1.96 3.02 16.21
C VAL A 87 2.51 3.30 14.80
N ALA A 88 1.65 3.30 13.78
CA ALA A 88 2.06 3.59 12.40
C ALA A 88 2.60 5.03 12.24
N ILE A 89 1.99 6.01 12.91
CA ILE A 89 2.47 7.40 12.92
C ILE A 89 3.87 7.48 13.56
N VAL A 90 4.07 6.82 14.70
CA VAL A 90 5.38 6.80 15.38
C VAL A 90 6.43 6.11 14.51
N LEU A 91 6.12 4.94 13.93
CA LEU A 91 7.05 4.24 13.03
C LEU A 91 7.41 5.07 11.80
N HIS A 92 6.43 5.72 11.16
CA HIS A 92 6.68 6.64 10.05
C HIS A 92 7.63 7.78 10.46
N GLY A 93 7.37 8.40 11.63
CA GLY A 93 8.24 9.43 12.20
C GLY A 93 9.66 8.95 12.48
N MET A 94 9.80 7.79 13.11
CA MET A 94 11.10 7.16 13.40
C MET A 94 11.90 6.90 12.13
N VAL A 95 11.25 6.32 11.10
CA VAL A 95 11.86 6.10 9.78
C VAL A 95 12.32 7.43 9.17
N GLN A 96 11.50 8.47 9.26
CA GLN A 96 11.83 9.78 8.71
C GLN A 96 13.10 10.35 9.37
N GLU A 97 13.10 10.43 10.69
CA GLU A 97 14.17 11.09 11.46
C GLU A 97 15.48 10.29 11.44
N HIS A 98 15.40 8.97 11.65
CA HIS A 98 16.57 8.12 11.90
C HIS A 98 17.19 7.57 10.62
N ILE A 99 16.38 7.33 9.58
CA ILE A 99 16.83 6.73 8.33
C ILE A 99 16.90 7.80 7.24
N LEU A 100 15.76 8.38 6.85
CA LEU A 100 15.66 9.22 5.66
C LEU A 100 16.42 10.55 5.83
N ASP A 101 16.19 11.26 6.94
CA ASP A 101 16.86 12.51 7.21
C ASP A 101 18.37 12.31 7.44
N ARG A 102 18.77 11.16 8.00
CA ARG A 102 20.18 10.80 8.15
C ARG A 102 20.86 10.59 6.80
N ILE A 103 20.22 9.90 5.86
CA ILE A 103 20.73 9.73 4.50
C ILE A 103 20.76 11.08 3.78
N ASN A 104 19.67 11.86 3.89
CA ASN A 104 19.57 13.16 3.25
C ASN A 104 20.65 14.15 3.71
N ARG A 105 20.96 14.17 5.02
CA ARG A 105 22.06 14.98 5.58
C ARG A 105 23.43 14.61 5.01
N ARG A 106 23.64 13.33 4.65
CA ARG A 106 24.89 12.87 4.01
C ARG A 106 24.95 13.20 2.52
N LEU A 107 23.81 13.15 1.84
CA LEU A 107 23.72 13.38 0.39
C LEU A 107 23.58 14.86 0.01
N HIS A 108 23.36 15.76 0.98
CA HIS A 108 23.23 17.21 0.76
C HIS A 108 22.22 17.59 -0.34
N LEU A 109 21.10 16.87 -0.43
CA LEU A 109 20.09 17.11 -1.47
C LEU A 109 19.45 18.50 -1.30
N SER A 110 19.07 19.12 -2.42
CA SER A 110 18.35 20.39 -2.41
C SER A 110 16.98 20.27 -1.71
N LYS A 111 16.42 21.38 -1.21
CA LYS A 111 15.11 21.37 -0.53
C LYS A 111 13.99 20.74 -1.39
N ALA A 112 14.03 20.96 -2.70
CA ALA A 112 13.05 20.38 -3.63
C ALA A 112 13.24 18.87 -3.83
N LYS A 113 14.50 18.39 -3.88
CA LYS A 113 14.80 16.95 -3.96
C LYS A 113 14.51 16.25 -2.63
N HIS A 114 14.74 16.91 -1.50
CA HIS A 114 14.52 16.39 -0.15
C HIS A 114 13.06 15.96 0.07
N GLY A 115 12.08 16.81 -0.24
CA GLY A 115 10.66 16.44 -0.07
C GLY A 115 10.28 15.20 -0.91
N LYS A 116 10.74 15.13 -2.16
CA LYS A 116 10.50 13.99 -3.06
C LYS A 116 11.22 12.72 -2.60
N PHE A 117 12.40 12.87 -2.01
CA PHE A 117 13.20 11.79 -1.46
C PHE A 117 12.53 11.21 -0.21
N ASN A 118 12.08 12.06 0.72
CA ASN A 118 11.39 11.60 1.93
C ASN A 118 10.08 10.89 1.59
N GLU A 119 9.27 11.44 0.68
CA GLU A 119 8.04 10.80 0.19
C GLU A 119 8.34 9.41 -0.39
N SER A 120 9.33 9.30 -1.28
CA SER A 120 9.67 8.02 -1.92
C SER A 120 10.31 7.04 -0.94
N GLY A 121 11.13 7.52 0.00
CA GLY A 121 11.77 6.71 1.03
C GLY A 121 10.78 6.04 1.96
N GLN A 122 9.75 6.78 2.40
CA GLN A 122 8.65 6.22 3.20
C GLN A 122 7.90 5.15 2.41
N LEU A 123 7.59 5.44 1.14
CA LEU A 123 6.87 4.50 0.27
C LEU A 123 7.69 3.23 -0.06
N VAL A 124 9.02 3.31 -0.18
CA VAL A 124 9.87 2.11 -0.34
C VAL A 124 9.74 1.19 0.86
N ILE A 125 9.87 1.72 2.09
CA ILE A 125 9.78 0.90 3.31
C ILE A 125 8.38 0.31 3.43
N PHE A 126 7.35 1.12 3.16
CA PHE A 126 5.97 0.67 3.16
C PHE A 126 5.71 -0.46 2.15
N PHE A 127 6.07 -0.28 0.89
CA PHE A 127 5.86 -1.29 -0.15
C PHE A 127 6.71 -2.53 0.06
N LEU A 128 7.91 -2.40 0.64
CA LEU A 128 8.72 -3.55 1.02
C LEU A 128 8.03 -4.39 2.09
N LEU A 129 7.51 -3.77 3.15
CA LEU A 129 6.77 -4.47 4.20
C LEU A 129 5.53 -5.17 3.65
N LEU A 130 4.77 -4.50 2.78
CA LEU A 130 3.60 -5.09 2.13
C LEU A 130 3.99 -6.26 1.22
N PHE A 131 5.02 -6.10 0.39
CA PHE A 131 5.49 -7.14 -0.51
C PHE A 131 5.93 -8.38 0.26
N LEU A 132 6.82 -8.22 1.25
CA LEU A 132 7.30 -9.33 2.08
C LEU A 132 6.17 -9.98 2.86
N GLY A 133 5.24 -9.18 3.39
CA GLY A 133 4.02 -9.64 4.05
C GLY A 133 3.14 -10.50 3.14
N GLY A 134 2.88 -10.03 1.93
CA GLY A 134 2.08 -10.76 0.95
C GLY A 134 2.76 -12.06 0.50
N VAL A 135 4.08 -12.05 0.28
CA VAL A 135 4.85 -13.25 -0.05
C VAL A 135 4.80 -14.25 1.10
N TYR A 136 4.98 -13.79 2.34
CA TYR A 136 4.89 -14.64 3.53
C TYR A 136 3.51 -15.31 3.64
N ILE A 137 2.43 -14.55 3.45
CA ILE A 137 1.06 -15.09 3.47
C ILE A 137 0.88 -16.13 2.36
N LEU A 138 1.34 -15.86 1.14
CA LEU A 138 1.24 -16.80 0.03
C LEU A 138 2.05 -18.09 0.23
N ALA A 139 3.23 -17.99 0.84
CA ALA A 139 4.16 -19.10 1.00
C ALA A 139 3.81 -20.00 2.19
N PHE A 140 3.42 -19.41 3.32
CA PHE A 140 3.31 -20.14 4.59
C PHE A 140 1.87 -20.37 5.06
N VAL A 141 0.88 -19.70 4.44
CA VAL A 141 -0.52 -19.82 4.88
C VAL A 141 -1.31 -20.68 3.90
N ARG A 142 -1.58 -21.93 4.31
CA ARG A 142 -2.45 -22.87 3.57
C ARG A 142 -3.84 -22.30 3.31
N HIS A 143 -4.43 -21.57 4.27
CA HIS A 143 -5.70 -20.86 4.08
C HIS A 143 -5.52 -19.38 4.39
N PRO A 144 -5.22 -18.52 3.38
CA PRO A 144 -4.96 -17.09 3.59
C PRO A 144 -6.03 -16.37 4.41
N LEU A 145 -7.28 -16.83 4.30
CA LEU A 145 -8.44 -16.36 5.07
C LEU A 145 -8.30 -16.57 6.59
N GLN A 146 -7.69 -17.66 7.05
CA GLN A 146 -7.47 -17.93 8.48
C GLN A 146 -6.39 -17.04 9.09
N TYR A 147 -5.45 -16.56 8.28
CA TYR A 147 -4.32 -15.74 8.72
C TYR A 147 -4.55 -14.24 8.56
N GLN A 148 -5.54 -13.87 7.73
CA GLN A 148 -5.97 -12.50 7.47
C GLN A 148 -6.36 -11.73 8.74
N HIS A 149 -6.78 -12.45 9.79
CA HIS A 149 -7.16 -11.86 11.07
C HIS A 149 -6.11 -12.03 12.19
N LYS A 150 -5.16 -12.95 12.03
CA LYS A 150 -4.17 -13.31 13.07
C LYS A 150 -2.88 -12.49 12.98
N SER A 151 -2.46 -12.09 11.78
CA SER A 151 -1.18 -11.42 11.56
C SER A 151 -1.26 -9.89 11.61
N PHE A 152 -0.33 -9.28 12.35
CA PHE A 152 -0.09 -7.83 12.37
C PHE A 152 0.08 -7.25 10.96
N VAL A 153 0.72 -7.98 10.06
CA VAL A 153 0.94 -7.55 8.67
C VAL A 153 -0.36 -7.55 7.87
N ALA A 154 -1.23 -8.54 8.08
CA ALA A 154 -2.56 -8.56 7.47
C ALA A 154 -3.46 -7.43 8.02
N LYS A 155 -3.35 -7.10 9.31
CA LYS A 155 -4.02 -5.94 9.92
C LYS A 155 -3.50 -4.62 9.35
N LEU A 156 -2.18 -4.47 9.22
CA LEU A 156 -1.53 -3.31 8.62
C LEU A 156 -1.91 -3.13 7.13
N MET A 157 -2.00 -4.24 6.38
CA MET A 157 -2.51 -4.28 5.00
C MET A 157 -3.99 -3.85 4.90
N TYR A 158 -4.80 -4.15 5.92
CA TYR A 158 -6.21 -3.74 6.01
C TYR A 158 -6.39 -2.22 6.21
N PHE A 159 -5.42 -1.56 6.84
CA PHE A 159 -5.50 -0.15 7.23
C PHE A 159 -4.94 0.83 6.19
N ILE A 160 -3.83 0.50 5.52
CA ILE A 160 -3.04 1.53 4.85
C ILE A 160 -3.53 1.87 3.42
N ASP A 161 -4.43 1.10 2.81
CA ASP A 161 -4.90 1.43 1.45
C ASP A 161 -6.44 1.34 1.25
N PRO A 162 -7.18 2.44 1.48
CA PRO A 162 -8.59 2.55 1.12
C PRO A 162 -8.84 2.32 -0.38
N LEU A 163 -7.85 2.56 -1.23
CA LEU A 163 -7.96 2.46 -2.68
C LEU A 163 -7.98 1.01 -3.17
N LEU A 164 -7.35 0.09 -2.42
CA LEU A 164 -7.38 -1.35 -2.67
C LEU A 164 -8.73 -1.98 -2.34
N ARG A 165 -9.54 -1.39 -1.44
CA ARG A 165 -10.93 -1.83 -1.20
C ARG A 165 -11.79 -1.75 -2.47
N LEU A 166 -11.50 -0.82 -3.38
CA LEU A 166 -12.29 -0.61 -4.59
C LEU A 166 -11.94 -1.55 -5.75
N LYS A 167 -10.80 -2.28 -5.69
CA LYS A 167 -10.40 -3.23 -6.73
C LYS A 167 -10.41 -4.65 -6.17
N LEU A 168 -11.46 -5.41 -6.52
CA LEU A 168 -11.79 -6.79 -6.12
C LEU A 168 -12.17 -7.07 -4.66
N THR A 169 -11.56 -6.41 -3.68
CA THR A 169 -11.71 -6.79 -2.27
C THR A 169 -13.08 -6.41 -1.69
N ALA A 170 -13.75 -5.35 -2.15
CA ALA A 170 -15.12 -5.01 -1.69
C ALA A 170 -16.16 -6.09 -2.08
N LEU A 171 -15.97 -6.77 -3.20
CA LEU A 171 -16.87 -7.85 -3.62
C LEU A 171 -16.60 -9.13 -2.82
N SER A 172 -15.34 -9.48 -2.56
CA SER A 172 -15.02 -10.60 -1.66
C SER A 172 -15.49 -10.33 -0.23
N LEU A 173 -15.41 -9.09 0.26
CA LEU A 173 -15.91 -8.67 1.58
C LEU A 173 -17.45 -8.60 1.65
N TYR A 174 -18.13 -8.20 0.56
CA TYR A 174 -19.58 -8.29 0.46
C TYR A 174 -20.05 -9.74 0.50
N LEU A 175 -19.36 -10.64 -0.22
CA LEU A 175 -19.60 -12.07 -0.17
C LEU A 175 -19.26 -12.63 1.24
N GLN A 176 -18.24 -12.10 1.91
CA GLN A 176 -17.85 -12.48 3.28
C GLN A 176 -18.87 -12.06 4.36
N LYS A 177 -19.60 -10.95 4.18
CA LYS A 177 -20.66 -10.49 5.12
C LYS A 177 -21.78 -11.53 5.35
N ARG A 178 -21.86 -12.56 4.51
CA ARG A 178 -22.84 -13.66 4.65
C ARG A 178 -22.26 -15.00 5.13
N GLN A 179 -21.07 -15.01 5.75
CA GLN A 179 -20.53 -16.04 6.67
C GLN A 179 -20.48 -17.52 6.23
N LYS A 180 -20.88 -17.93 5.01
CA LYS A 180 -21.08 -19.35 4.67
C LYS A 180 -20.33 -19.89 3.43
N PHE A 181 -19.17 -19.32 3.02
CA PHE A 181 -18.62 -19.59 1.67
C PHE A 181 -17.13 -20.01 1.64
N PRO A 182 -16.80 -21.31 1.74
CA PRO A 182 -15.40 -21.75 1.80
C PRO A 182 -14.68 -21.72 0.43
N THR A 183 -15.26 -22.22 -0.65
CA THR A 183 -14.45 -22.57 -1.84
C THR A 183 -14.18 -21.39 -2.80
N CYS A 184 -15.22 -20.62 -3.16
CA CYS A 184 -15.07 -19.47 -4.06
C CYS A 184 -14.33 -18.29 -3.39
N SER A 185 -14.53 -18.12 -2.07
CA SER A 185 -13.84 -17.08 -1.29
C SER A 185 -12.33 -17.36 -1.20
N VAL A 186 -11.92 -18.61 -0.93
CA VAL A 186 -10.50 -18.97 -0.85
C VAL A 186 -9.76 -18.74 -2.17
N ILE A 187 -10.35 -19.14 -3.30
CA ILE A 187 -9.74 -18.97 -4.63
C ILE A 187 -9.59 -17.48 -4.96
N LEU A 188 -10.63 -16.69 -4.72
CA LEU A 188 -10.61 -15.26 -5.01
C LEU A 188 -9.66 -14.49 -4.08
N THR A 189 -9.55 -14.91 -2.81
CA THR A 189 -8.59 -14.34 -1.85
C THR A 189 -7.15 -14.68 -2.21
N ARG A 190 -6.87 -15.92 -2.60
CA ARG A 190 -5.53 -16.32 -3.08
C ARG A 190 -5.14 -15.52 -4.33
N LEU A 191 -6.05 -15.41 -5.30
CA LEU A 191 -5.84 -14.55 -6.47
C LEU A 191 -5.57 -13.11 -6.02
N GLY A 192 -6.38 -12.57 -5.11
CA GLY A 192 -6.20 -11.23 -4.56
C GLY A 192 -4.79 -10.99 -4.00
N PHE A 193 -4.25 -11.92 -3.20
CA PHE A 193 -2.89 -11.83 -2.66
C PHE A 193 -1.80 -11.96 -3.73
N ILE A 194 -1.99 -12.80 -4.74
CA ILE A 194 -1.03 -12.87 -5.87
C ILE A 194 -0.99 -11.54 -6.60
N LEU A 195 -2.15 -10.96 -6.92
CA LEU A 195 -2.24 -9.66 -7.58
C LEU A 195 -1.68 -8.53 -6.72
N PHE A 196 -1.91 -8.60 -5.40
CA PHE A 196 -1.33 -7.70 -4.41
C PHE A 196 0.20 -7.73 -4.47
N VAL A 197 0.82 -8.91 -4.36
CA VAL A 197 2.28 -9.06 -4.35
C VAL A 197 2.89 -8.52 -5.65
N VAL A 198 2.31 -8.86 -6.80
CA VAL A 198 2.76 -8.36 -8.10
C VAL A 198 2.65 -6.83 -8.17
N HIS A 199 1.55 -6.25 -7.67
CA HIS A 199 1.37 -4.80 -7.70
C HIS A 199 2.38 -4.06 -6.83
N TYR A 200 2.51 -4.44 -5.56
CA TYR A 200 3.40 -3.75 -4.63
C TYR A 200 4.87 -3.97 -4.96
N PHE A 201 5.22 -5.10 -5.58
CA PHE A 201 6.56 -5.30 -6.14
C PHE A 201 6.88 -4.26 -7.23
N VAL A 202 5.97 -4.05 -8.18
CA VAL A 202 6.17 -3.06 -9.25
C VAL A 202 6.26 -1.63 -8.70
N GLU A 203 5.43 -1.28 -7.72
CA GLU A 203 5.47 0.04 -7.06
C GLU A 203 6.75 0.21 -6.21
N LEU A 204 7.21 -0.85 -5.54
CA LEU A 204 8.50 -0.84 -4.82
C LEU A 204 9.64 -0.50 -5.77
N ILE A 205 9.73 -1.18 -6.92
CA ILE A 205 10.78 -0.90 -7.92
C ILE A 205 10.69 0.54 -8.42
N PHE A 206 9.47 1.08 -8.65
CA PHE A 206 9.31 2.48 -9.04
C PHE A 206 9.97 3.45 -8.04
N HIS A 207 9.64 3.30 -6.75
CA HIS A 207 10.15 4.22 -5.73
C HIS A 207 11.63 4.03 -5.45
N VAL A 208 12.15 2.80 -5.57
CA VAL A 208 13.59 2.54 -5.53
C VAL A 208 14.30 3.25 -6.68
N CYS A 209 13.81 3.12 -7.92
CA CYS A 209 14.36 3.84 -9.07
C CYS A 209 14.28 5.36 -8.89
N ARG A 210 13.17 5.87 -8.34
CA ARG A 210 12.99 7.30 -8.05
C ARG A 210 13.97 7.80 -7.00
N ILE A 211 14.29 7.02 -5.97
CA ILE A 211 15.32 7.36 -4.99
C ILE A 211 16.68 7.46 -5.68
N PHE A 212 17.10 6.43 -6.42
CA PHE A 212 18.39 6.46 -7.12
C PHE A 212 18.52 7.65 -8.07
N PHE A 213 17.47 7.95 -8.84
CA PHE A 213 17.44 9.12 -9.72
C PHE A 213 17.54 10.46 -8.97
N LEU A 214 16.97 10.55 -7.76
CA LEU A 214 17.06 11.77 -6.95
C LEU A 214 18.47 11.98 -6.39
N ILE A 215 19.20 10.89 -6.11
CA ILE A 215 20.59 10.91 -5.69
C ILE A 215 21.48 11.33 -6.87
N ASP A 216 21.32 10.67 -8.00
CA ASP A 216 22.09 10.90 -9.20
C ASP A 216 21.22 10.67 -10.45
N GLU A 217 21.20 11.67 -11.33
CA GLU A 217 20.34 11.72 -12.50
C GLU A 217 20.79 10.70 -13.58
N ASP A 218 22.02 10.19 -13.49
CA ASP A 218 22.55 9.16 -14.39
C ASP A 218 21.81 7.81 -14.27
N TYR A 219 21.12 7.55 -13.15
CA TYR A 219 20.31 6.34 -12.94
C TYR A 219 18.93 6.36 -13.64
N GLN A 220 18.73 7.26 -14.61
CA GLN A 220 17.46 7.38 -15.34
C GLN A 220 17.02 6.07 -16.02
N ARG A 221 17.96 5.22 -16.44
CA ARG A 221 17.68 3.89 -17.03
C ARG A 221 16.87 2.97 -16.12
N GLY A 222 16.92 3.18 -14.79
CA GLY A 222 16.09 2.42 -13.85
C GLY A 222 14.60 2.55 -14.12
N PHE A 223 14.15 3.72 -14.58
CA PHE A 223 12.74 3.92 -14.95
C PHE A 223 12.32 3.15 -16.21
N ASP A 224 13.27 2.80 -17.09
CA ASP A 224 12.98 2.02 -18.29
C ASP A 224 12.79 0.55 -17.90
N VAL A 225 13.62 0.04 -16.97
CA VAL A 225 13.43 -1.27 -16.34
C VAL A 225 12.09 -1.35 -15.62
N TRP A 226 11.77 -0.33 -14.81
CA TRP A 226 10.45 -0.24 -14.17
C TRP A 226 9.31 -0.22 -15.19
N ALA A 227 9.45 0.51 -16.29
CA ALA A 227 8.40 0.60 -17.31
C ALA A 227 8.09 -0.77 -17.93
N VAL A 228 9.14 -1.55 -18.23
CA VAL A 228 8.97 -2.94 -18.71
C VAL A 228 8.29 -3.80 -17.65
N LEU A 229 8.78 -3.76 -16.40
CA LEU A 229 8.19 -4.52 -15.28
C LEU A 229 6.73 -4.12 -15.01
N PHE A 230 6.40 -2.84 -15.16
CA PHE A 230 5.06 -2.33 -15.00
C PHE A 230 4.11 -2.99 -16.01
N VAL A 231 4.46 -2.94 -17.31
CA VAL A 231 3.68 -3.55 -18.38
C VAL A 231 3.52 -5.05 -18.16
N LEU A 232 4.62 -5.76 -17.85
CA LEU A 232 4.59 -7.19 -17.54
C LEU A 232 3.68 -7.50 -16.34
N GLY A 233 3.76 -6.71 -15.27
CA GLY A 233 2.90 -6.86 -14.10
C GLY A 233 1.42 -6.61 -14.40
N ARG A 234 1.09 -5.68 -15.30
CA ARG A 234 -0.31 -5.46 -15.74
C ARG A 234 -0.82 -6.64 -16.57
N LEU A 235 0.00 -7.13 -17.51
CA LEU A 235 -0.33 -8.31 -18.33
C LEU A 235 -0.54 -9.54 -17.46
N MET A 236 0.34 -9.78 -16.48
CA MET A 236 0.20 -10.87 -15.51
C MET A 236 -1.10 -10.72 -14.70
N THR A 237 -1.42 -9.51 -14.25
CA THR A 237 -2.65 -9.26 -13.48
C THR A 237 -3.91 -9.56 -14.29
N LEU A 238 -3.97 -9.07 -15.53
CA LEU A 238 -5.09 -9.32 -16.43
C LEU A 238 -5.21 -10.80 -16.77
N THR A 239 -4.11 -11.43 -17.13
CA THR A 239 -4.06 -12.87 -17.48
C THR A 239 -4.56 -13.72 -16.32
N MET A 240 -4.02 -13.52 -15.12
CA MET A 240 -4.43 -14.29 -13.93
C MET A 240 -5.89 -14.05 -13.56
N SER A 241 -6.39 -12.81 -13.70
CA SER A 241 -7.79 -12.49 -13.44
C SER A 241 -8.73 -13.17 -14.43
N VAL A 242 -8.40 -13.15 -15.72
CA VAL A 242 -9.19 -13.81 -16.78
C VAL A 242 -9.13 -15.33 -16.64
N LEU A 243 -7.96 -15.91 -16.41
CA LEU A 243 -7.81 -17.36 -16.21
C LEU A 243 -8.59 -17.84 -14.99
N THR A 244 -8.57 -17.11 -13.88
CA THR A 244 -9.22 -17.53 -12.64
C THR A 244 -10.73 -17.26 -12.66
N ILE A 245 -11.16 -16.05 -13.01
CA ILE A 245 -12.58 -15.64 -12.96
C ILE A 245 -13.31 -15.99 -14.24
N GLY A 246 -12.67 -15.76 -15.39
CA GLY A 246 -13.25 -16.00 -16.71
C GLY A 246 -13.33 -17.47 -17.07
N PHE A 247 -12.28 -18.26 -16.79
CA PHE A 247 -12.23 -19.69 -17.13
C PHE A 247 -12.35 -20.62 -15.93
N GLY A 248 -11.61 -20.37 -14.85
CA GLY A 248 -11.57 -21.24 -13.66
C GLY A 248 -12.94 -21.36 -12.99
N LEU A 249 -13.49 -20.23 -12.56
CA LEU A 249 -14.84 -20.17 -11.97
C LEU A 249 -15.94 -20.53 -12.98
N ALA A 250 -15.71 -20.38 -14.29
CA ALA A 250 -16.68 -20.77 -15.31
C ALA A 250 -16.80 -22.28 -15.51
N ARG A 251 -15.71 -23.02 -15.29
CA ARG A 251 -15.65 -24.47 -15.45
C ARG A 251 -16.08 -25.23 -14.21
N SER A 252 -16.23 -24.58 -13.06
CA SER A 252 -16.73 -25.24 -11.87
C SER A 252 -18.21 -25.65 -12.05
N ASP A 253 -18.57 -26.79 -11.46
CA ASP A 253 -19.92 -27.36 -11.55
C ASP A 253 -20.97 -26.53 -10.80
N ASN A 254 -20.48 -25.69 -9.88
CA ASN A 254 -21.26 -24.81 -9.02
C ASN A 254 -21.63 -23.50 -9.75
N ARG A 255 -22.31 -23.54 -10.90
CA ARG A 255 -22.69 -22.35 -11.71
C ARG A 255 -24.06 -21.74 -11.37
N ARG A 256 -24.67 -22.17 -10.27
CA ARG A 256 -26.01 -21.74 -9.87
C ARG A 256 -25.95 -20.66 -8.79
N LEU A 257 -26.93 -19.75 -8.80
CA LEU A 257 -27.17 -18.88 -7.66
C LEU A 257 -27.81 -19.72 -6.57
N ASP A 258 -27.07 -19.97 -5.51
CA ASP A 258 -27.61 -20.59 -4.31
C ASP A 258 -27.33 -19.64 -3.17
N ILE A 259 -28.38 -19.01 -2.63
CA ILE A 259 -28.25 -18.03 -1.54
C ILE A 259 -28.04 -18.73 -0.20
N ALA A 260 -28.54 -19.97 -0.06
CA ALA A 260 -28.45 -20.76 1.17
C ALA A 260 -27.03 -21.30 1.37
N THR A 261 -26.39 -21.75 0.29
CA THR A 261 -24.96 -22.11 0.27
C THR A 261 -24.06 -20.94 -0.16
N GLY A 262 -24.65 -19.75 -0.41
CA GLY A 262 -24.08 -18.53 -1.03
C GLY A 262 -23.02 -18.77 -2.09
N ASN A 263 -23.40 -19.62 -3.02
CA ASN A 263 -22.76 -19.69 -4.30
C ASN A 263 -23.28 -18.55 -5.18
N PHE A 264 -22.40 -17.58 -5.43
CA PHE A 264 -22.65 -16.42 -6.29
C PHE A 264 -21.93 -16.54 -7.64
N ASN A 265 -21.54 -17.74 -8.04
CA ASN A 265 -20.82 -18.00 -9.28
C ASN A 265 -21.74 -17.97 -10.52
N ILE A 266 -22.45 -16.85 -10.68
CA ILE A 266 -23.25 -16.56 -11.86
C ILE A 266 -22.46 -15.67 -12.83
N LEU A 267 -22.81 -15.74 -14.11
CA LEU A 267 -22.15 -14.98 -15.16
C LEU A 267 -22.11 -13.47 -14.89
N PRO A 268 -23.20 -12.80 -14.44
CA PRO A 268 -23.19 -11.36 -14.20
C PRO A 268 -22.16 -10.93 -13.13
N ILE A 269 -22.01 -11.71 -12.06
CA ILE A 269 -21.06 -11.43 -10.99
C ILE A 269 -19.64 -11.57 -11.51
N ARG A 270 -19.33 -12.64 -12.26
CA ARG A 270 -18.01 -12.84 -12.87
C ARG A 270 -17.64 -11.73 -13.84
N VAL A 271 -18.58 -11.31 -14.69
CA VAL A 271 -18.37 -10.20 -15.63
C VAL A 271 -18.14 -8.89 -14.87
N CYS A 272 -18.90 -8.64 -13.79
CA CYS A 272 -18.70 -7.48 -12.93
C CYS A 272 -17.31 -7.49 -12.26
N CYS A 273 -16.88 -8.63 -11.69
CA CYS A 273 -15.52 -8.77 -11.13
C CYS A 273 -14.46 -8.41 -12.16
N LEU A 274 -14.55 -8.98 -13.37
CA LEU A 274 -13.60 -8.75 -14.45
C LEU A 274 -13.64 -7.30 -14.93
N ALA A 275 -14.81 -6.69 -15.02
CA ALA A 275 -14.95 -5.27 -15.35
C ALA A 275 -14.24 -4.38 -14.33
N VAL A 276 -14.37 -4.67 -13.03
CA VAL A 276 -13.65 -3.94 -11.97
C VAL A 276 -12.13 -4.10 -12.12
N VAL A 277 -11.63 -5.30 -12.41
CA VAL A 277 -10.19 -5.50 -12.73
C VAL A 277 -9.80 -4.64 -13.92
N CYS A 278 -10.50 -4.78 -15.04
CA CYS A 278 -10.16 -4.13 -16.30
C CYS A 278 -10.19 -2.61 -16.19
N LEU A 279 -11.22 -2.03 -15.56
CA LEU A 279 -11.30 -0.59 -15.28
C LEU A 279 -10.16 -0.15 -14.36
N GLY A 280 -9.86 -0.95 -13.33
CA GLY A 280 -8.74 -0.69 -12.44
C GLY A 280 -7.38 -0.70 -13.15
N GLN A 281 -7.18 -1.62 -14.08
CA GLN A 281 -5.97 -1.72 -14.92
C GLN A 281 -5.90 -0.56 -15.93
N ALA A 282 -7.01 -0.23 -16.58
CA ALA A 282 -7.10 0.89 -17.52
C ALA A 282 -6.76 2.22 -16.84
N TRP A 283 -7.24 2.46 -15.61
CA TRP A 283 -6.89 3.65 -14.84
C TRP A 283 -5.39 3.73 -14.49
N MET A 284 -4.77 2.59 -14.16
CA MET A 284 -3.33 2.54 -13.89
C MET A 284 -2.51 2.76 -15.17
N MET A 285 -2.94 2.16 -16.28
CA MET A 285 -2.34 2.38 -17.60
C MET A 285 -2.47 3.84 -18.03
N TRP A 286 -3.61 4.48 -17.77
CA TRP A 286 -3.80 5.90 -18.03
C TRP A 286 -2.80 6.77 -17.27
N LYS A 287 -2.60 6.49 -15.97
CA LYS A 287 -1.57 7.18 -15.17
C LYS A 287 -0.17 6.95 -15.72
N PHE A 288 0.16 5.71 -16.08
CA PHE A 288 1.44 5.35 -16.67
C PHE A 288 1.69 6.09 -17.99
N ILE A 289 0.72 6.10 -18.91
CA ILE A 289 0.84 6.79 -20.20
C ILE A 289 1.06 8.29 -19.98
N ASN A 290 0.29 8.92 -19.09
CA ASN A 290 0.47 10.33 -18.77
C ASN A 290 1.85 10.63 -18.19
N PHE A 291 2.38 9.74 -17.36
CA PHE A 291 3.73 9.84 -16.81
C PHE A 291 4.78 9.72 -17.92
N GLN A 292 4.69 8.72 -18.80
CA GLN A 292 5.62 8.53 -19.91
C GLN A 292 5.57 9.69 -20.90
N LEU A 293 4.37 10.17 -21.24
CA LEU A 293 4.19 11.35 -22.09
C LEU A 293 4.82 12.60 -21.48
N ARG A 294 4.70 12.78 -20.15
CA ARG A 294 5.35 13.90 -19.46
C ARG A 294 6.87 13.81 -19.58
N ARG A 295 7.45 12.64 -19.27
CA ARG A 295 8.90 12.40 -19.36
C ARG A 295 9.41 12.59 -20.78
N TRP A 296 8.67 12.12 -21.78
CA TRP A 296 9.02 12.29 -23.18
C TRP A 296 9.00 13.76 -23.60
N ARG A 297 8.00 14.53 -23.18
CA ARG A 297 7.97 15.99 -23.40
C ARG A 297 9.17 16.70 -22.76
N GLU A 298 9.49 16.37 -21.51
CA GLU A 298 10.65 16.95 -20.81
C GLU A 298 11.97 16.63 -21.52
N TYR A 299 12.13 15.40 -22.01
CA TYR A 299 13.28 14.97 -22.80
C TYR A 299 13.41 15.76 -24.12
N ILE A 300 12.32 15.91 -24.88
CA ILE A 300 12.30 16.71 -26.12
C ILE A 300 12.67 18.17 -25.84
N LEU A 301 12.10 18.77 -24.79
CA LEU A 301 12.37 20.15 -24.40
C LEU A 301 13.85 20.36 -24.02
N TRP A 302 14.44 19.41 -23.29
CA TRP A 302 15.86 19.45 -22.93
C TRP A 302 16.74 19.41 -24.18
N HIS A 303 16.48 18.49 -25.11
CA HIS A 303 17.23 18.40 -26.38
C HIS A 303 17.05 19.65 -27.26
N ALA A 304 15.84 20.20 -27.33
CA ALA A 304 15.58 21.42 -28.08
C ALA A 304 16.33 22.63 -27.49
N ASN A 305 16.35 22.77 -26.16
CA ASN A 305 17.09 23.83 -25.47
C ASN A 305 18.60 23.67 -25.63
N LYS A 306 19.12 22.45 -25.55
CA LYS A 306 20.54 22.16 -25.81
C LYS A 306 20.95 22.55 -27.24
N LYS A 307 20.12 22.23 -28.24
CA LYS A 307 20.33 22.63 -29.63
C LYS A 307 20.31 24.15 -29.81
N LYS A 308 19.42 24.87 -29.10
CA LYS A 308 19.37 26.35 -29.11
C LYS A 308 20.60 26.99 -28.48
N GLN A 309 21.13 26.42 -27.40
CA GLN A 309 22.35 26.92 -26.74
C GLN A 309 23.61 26.74 -27.60
N LEU A 310 23.64 25.68 -28.41
CA LEU A 310 24.74 25.39 -29.34
C LEU A 310 24.63 26.13 -30.69
N ALA A 311 23.52 26.85 -30.93
CA ALA A 311 23.34 27.59 -32.17
C ALA A 311 24.23 28.85 -32.17
N PRO A 312 24.99 29.12 -33.26
CA PRO A 312 25.85 30.30 -33.33
C PRO A 312 25.01 31.58 -33.23
N ARG A 313 25.46 32.54 -32.40
CA ARG A 313 24.81 33.86 -32.30
C ARG A 313 24.90 34.55 -33.67
N PRO A 314 23.81 35.16 -34.16
CA PRO A 314 23.88 35.93 -35.40
C PRO A 314 24.92 37.04 -35.24
N LYS A 315 25.85 37.13 -36.20
CA LYS A 315 26.81 38.22 -36.25
C LYS A 315 26.01 39.52 -36.31
N ARG A 316 26.17 40.39 -35.30
CA ARG A 316 25.72 41.77 -35.41
C ARG A 316 26.52 42.37 -36.56
N GLU A 317 25.86 42.64 -37.68
CA GLU A 317 26.43 43.53 -38.67
C GLU A 317 26.58 44.89 -37.98
N LEU A 318 27.84 45.28 -37.70
CA LEU A 318 28.15 46.66 -37.41
C LEU A 318 27.87 47.42 -38.70
N GLY A 319 26.73 48.12 -38.75
CA GLY A 319 26.47 49.11 -39.77
C GLY A 319 27.59 50.14 -39.75
N MET A 320 28.23 50.31 -40.91
CA MET A 320 29.16 51.39 -41.22
C MET A 320 28.42 52.72 -41.35
#